data_AF-A0A8C6SDA1-F1
#
_entry.id   AF-A0A8C6SDA1-F1
#
_cell.length_a   1.000
_cell.length_b   1.000
_cell.length_c   1.000
_cell.angle_alpha   90.00
_cell.angle_beta   90.00
_cell.angle_gamma   90.00
#
_symmetry.space_group_name_H-M   'P 1'
#
loop_
_entity.id
_entity.type
_entity.pdbx_description
1 polymer ?
#
loop_
_entity_poly.entity_id
_entity_poly.type
_entity_poly.pdbx_seq_one_letter_code
_entity_poly.pdbx_strand_id
1 'polypeptide(L)'
;MFSRVRLVLIKLMFSRVRLVWLVGIGAPHSRRLLPLTALLFPAALHAILKYCISSCVQRGALWLLQRRQKEGASDPLDSYFLDLASQWAGSLVSDLACLPLETVLHRLSLQGTRTIIDHTEQGGALTVLPVNTQYDGFSDCFYSIRNKEGAASLYRGLGALTVQYALHAALLAVSRAALRLTMDGKALRA
;
A
#
# COMPACT_ATOMS: atom_id res chain seq x y z
N MET A 1 -22.68 -2.49 -6.33
CA MET A 1 -21.99 -2.94 -7.58
C MET A 1 -21.14 -1.86 -8.28
N PHE A 2 -21.31 -0.57 -7.95
CA PHE A 2 -20.57 0.56 -8.57
C PHE A 2 -19.11 0.74 -8.11
N SER A 3 -18.69 0.18 -6.97
CA SER A 3 -17.33 0.36 -6.44
C SER A 3 -16.27 -0.55 -7.11
N ARG A 4 -16.67 -1.74 -7.57
CA ARG A 4 -15.75 -2.68 -8.24
C ARG A 4 -15.31 -2.20 -9.63
N VAL A 5 -16.17 -1.47 -10.35
CA VAL A 5 -15.86 -0.97 -11.70
C VAL A 5 -14.90 0.22 -11.65
N ARG A 6 -15.04 1.15 -10.69
CA ARG A 6 -14.08 2.27 -10.53
C ARG A 6 -12.70 1.79 -10.10
N LEU A 7 -12.61 0.78 -9.24
CA LEU A 7 -11.33 0.21 -8.81
C LEU A 7 -10.63 -0.52 -9.97
N VAL A 8 -11.39 -1.26 -10.79
CA VAL A 8 -10.88 -1.93 -12.00
C VAL A 8 -10.48 -0.89 -13.06
N LEU A 9 -11.23 0.20 -13.23
CA LEU A 9 -10.92 1.27 -14.17
C LEU A 9 -9.65 2.04 -13.77
N ILE A 10 -9.42 2.30 -12.48
CA ILE A 10 -8.17 2.89 -11.97
C ILE A 10 -7.00 1.92 -12.16
N LYS A 11 -7.21 0.61 -11.93
CA LYS A 11 -6.20 -0.43 -12.14
C LYS A 11 -5.87 -0.63 -13.64
N LEU A 12 -6.84 -0.42 -14.53
CA LEU A 12 -6.69 -0.41 -15.99
C LEU A 12 -6.07 0.89 -16.52
N MET A 13 -6.37 2.05 -15.92
CA MET A 13 -5.71 3.33 -16.25
C MET A 13 -4.22 3.28 -15.91
N PHE A 14 -3.87 2.62 -14.80
CA PHE A 14 -2.47 2.32 -14.45
C PHE A 14 -1.84 1.20 -15.30
N SER A 15 -2.62 0.47 -16.09
CA SER A 15 -2.14 -0.56 -17.02
C SER A 15 -1.77 0.04 -18.37
N ARG A 16 -2.49 1.06 -18.85
CA ARG A 16 -2.18 1.74 -20.13
C ARG A 16 -0.90 2.57 -20.08
N VAL A 17 -0.62 3.24 -18.96
CA VAL A 17 0.66 3.96 -18.76
C VAL A 17 1.85 2.99 -18.67
N ARG A 18 1.61 1.75 -18.23
CA ARG A 18 2.62 0.67 -18.17
C ARG A 18 2.94 0.05 -19.53
N LEU A 19 2.02 0.08 -20.49
CA LEU A 19 2.24 -0.53 -21.82
C LEU A 19 3.15 0.33 -22.71
N VAL A 20 3.13 1.66 -22.55
CA VAL A 20 3.99 2.59 -23.30
C VAL A 20 5.46 2.45 -22.86
N TRP A 21 5.71 2.07 -21.61
CA TRP A 21 7.06 1.77 -21.09
C TRP A 21 7.62 0.40 -21.50
N LEU A 22 6.76 -0.53 -21.95
CA LEU A 22 7.16 -1.88 -22.36
C LEU A 22 7.85 -1.92 -23.73
N VAL A 23 7.74 -0.87 -24.55
CA VAL A 23 8.24 -0.87 -25.94
C VAL A 23 9.70 -0.39 -26.05
N GLY A 24 10.33 0.10 -24.96
CA GLY A 24 11.79 0.25 -24.91
C GLY A 24 12.41 1.10 -26.02
N ILE A 25 11.66 2.00 -26.66
CA ILE A 25 12.20 2.94 -27.64
C ILE A 25 12.84 4.09 -26.86
N GLY A 26 14.15 3.99 -26.62
CA GLY A 26 15.00 5.16 -26.36
C GLY A 26 15.69 5.28 -25.00
N ALA A 27 15.73 4.26 -24.13
CA ALA A 27 16.51 4.36 -22.89
C ALA A 27 17.97 3.93 -23.12
N PRO A 28 18.98 4.81 -22.93
CA PRO A 28 20.37 4.47 -23.13
C PRO A 28 20.81 3.39 -22.13
N HIS A 29 21.53 2.40 -22.66
CA HIS A 29 22.02 1.23 -21.94
C HIS A 29 23.13 1.61 -20.94
N SER A 30 22.75 2.17 -19.80
CA SER A 30 23.67 2.37 -18.68
C SER A 30 23.53 1.19 -17.72
N ARG A 31 24.62 0.44 -17.50
CA ARG A 31 24.75 -0.71 -16.57
C ARG A 31 24.42 -0.41 -15.08
N ARG A 32 23.76 0.70 -14.78
CA ARG A 32 23.43 1.21 -13.43
C ARG A 32 21.93 1.26 -13.13
N LEU A 33 21.06 1.08 -14.13
CA LEU A 33 19.62 1.00 -13.95
C LEU A 33 19.23 -0.48 -14.01
N LEU A 34 18.68 -1.00 -12.90
CA LEU A 34 18.06 -2.33 -12.90
C LEU A 34 16.98 -2.36 -13.99
N PRO A 35 16.97 -3.39 -14.86
CA PRO A 35 15.96 -3.49 -15.90
C PRO A 35 14.57 -3.48 -15.25
N LEU A 36 13.69 -2.60 -15.71
CA LEU A 36 12.35 -2.41 -15.12
C LEU A 36 11.53 -3.70 -15.10
N THR A 37 11.83 -4.63 -16.01
CA THR A 37 11.24 -5.98 -16.05
C THR A 37 11.64 -6.82 -14.84
N ALA A 38 12.86 -6.70 -14.33
CA ALA A 38 13.31 -7.39 -13.11
C ALA A 38 12.67 -6.81 -11.84
N LEU A 39 12.23 -5.55 -11.86
CA LEU A 39 11.48 -4.92 -10.76
C LEU A 39 9.97 -5.23 -10.83
N LEU A 40 9.44 -5.44 -12.04
CA LEU A 40 8.02 -5.73 -12.26
C LEU A 40 7.59 -7.05 -11.61
N PHE A 41 8.43 -8.08 -11.66
CA PHE A 41 8.11 -9.40 -11.11
C PHE A 41 7.96 -9.39 -9.56
N PRO A 42 8.92 -8.85 -8.77
CA PRO A 42 8.76 -8.68 -7.33
C PRO A 42 7.55 -7.82 -6.95
N ALA A 43 7.27 -6.76 -7.71
CA ALA A 43 6.11 -5.90 -7.48
C ALA A 43 4.78 -6.62 -7.75
N ALA A 44 4.72 -7.44 -8.80
CA ALA A 44 3.54 -8.26 -9.10
C ALA A 44 3.31 -9.31 -8.00
N LEU A 45 4.37 -10.01 -7.57
CA LEU A 45 4.29 -10.99 -6.49
C LEU A 45 3.81 -10.35 -5.18
N HIS A 46 4.35 -9.18 -4.83
CA HIS A 46 3.90 -8.40 -3.68
C HIS A 46 2.40 -8.07 -3.77
N ALA A 47 1.93 -7.61 -4.92
CA ALA A 47 0.51 -7.29 -5.12
C ALA A 47 -0.40 -8.51 -4.98
N ILE A 48 0.03 -9.68 -5.49
CA ILE A 48 -0.70 -10.94 -5.35
C ILE A 48 -0.74 -11.38 -3.88
N LEU A 49 0.41 -11.36 -3.20
CA LEU A 49 0.51 -11.74 -1.78
C LEU A 49 -0.40 -10.87 -0.91
N LYS A 50 -0.33 -9.55 -1.10
CA LYS A 50 -1.17 -8.56 -0.41
C LYS A 50 -2.67 -8.83 -0.64
N TYR A 51 -3.06 -9.12 -1.89
CA TYR A 51 -4.44 -9.44 -2.22
C TYR A 51 -4.92 -10.75 -1.57
N CYS A 52 -4.08 -11.79 -1.56
CA CYS A 52 -4.38 -13.06 -0.90
C CYS A 52 -4.59 -12.87 0.60
N ILE A 53 -3.68 -12.16 1.28
CA ILE A 53 -3.78 -11.89 2.72
C ILE A 53 -5.03 -11.08 3.03
N SER A 54 -5.26 -9.98 2.30
CA SER A 54 -6.45 -9.15 2.49
C SER A 54 -7.75 -9.94 2.31
N SER A 55 -7.81 -10.81 1.29
CA SER A 55 -8.99 -11.64 1.01
C SER A 55 -9.23 -12.69 2.11
N CYS A 56 -8.18 -13.32 2.61
CA CYS A 56 -8.27 -14.27 3.71
C CYS A 56 -8.74 -13.60 5.00
N VAL A 57 -8.14 -12.45 5.36
CA VAL A 57 -8.51 -11.71 6.57
C VAL A 57 -9.93 -11.17 6.47
N GLN A 58 -10.35 -10.62 5.33
CA GLN A 58 -11.71 -10.13 5.15
C GLN A 58 -12.73 -11.26 5.34
N ARG A 59 -12.52 -12.42 4.71
CA ARG A 59 -13.42 -13.58 4.85
C ARG A 59 -13.44 -14.11 6.28
N GLY A 60 -12.28 -14.18 6.93
CA GLY A 60 -12.18 -14.59 8.33
C GLY A 60 -12.88 -13.61 9.28
N ALA A 61 -12.66 -12.30 9.09
CA ALA A 61 -13.27 -11.24 9.88
C ALA A 61 -14.79 -11.22 9.73
N LEU A 62 -15.31 -11.29 8.50
CA LEU A 62 -16.75 -11.40 8.25
C LEU A 62 -17.35 -12.62 8.93
N TRP A 63 -16.72 -13.78 8.79
CA TRP A 63 -17.21 -15.01 9.40
C TRP A 63 -17.21 -14.93 10.93
N LEU A 64 -16.17 -14.38 11.55
CA LEU A 64 -16.08 -14.18 13.00
C LEU A 64 -17.15 -13.19 13.50
N LEU A 65 -17.31 -12.06 12.82
CA LEU A 65 -18.21 -10.99 13.22
C LEU A 65 -19.69 -11.36 12.99
N GLN A 66 -20.01 -12.03 11.89
CA GLN A 66 -21.37 -12.54 11.64
C GLN A 66 -21.75 -13.65 12.62
N ARG A 67 -20.80 -14.50 13.03
CA ARG A 67 -21.03 -15.48 14.10
C ARG A 67 -21.38 -14.82 15.42
N ARG A 68 -20.76 -13.68 15.74
CA ARG A 68 -21.08 -12.89 16.94
C ARG A 68 -22.42 -12.16 16.82
N GLN A 69 -22.79 -11.72 15.63
CA GLN A 69 -24.00 -10.93 15.38
C GLN A 69 -25.29 -11.76 15.31
N LYS A 70 -25.20 -13.06 15.02
CA LYS A 70 -26.35 -13.98 14.92
C LYS A 70 -27.23 -14.07 16.18
N GLU A 71 -26.78 -13.54 17.31
CA GLU A 71 -27.55 -13.48 18.57
C GLU A 71 -28.37 -12.18 18.77
N GLY A 72 -28.33 -11.20 17.85
CA GLY A 72 -29.08 -9.94 17.97
C GLY A 72 -29.86 -9.55 16.71
N ALA A 73 -31.04 -8.96 16.90
CA ALA A 73 -31.81 -8.31 15.84
C ALA A 73 -30.93 -7.20 15.22
N SER A 74 -30.51 -7.41 13.99
CA SER A 74 -29.46 -6.60 13.36
C SER A 74 -30.06 -5.65 12.34
N ASP A 75 -29.91 -4.36 12.56
CA ASP A 75 -30.29 -3.34 11.59
C ASP A 75 -29.51 -3.54 10.28
N PRO A 76 -30.15 -3.36 9.11
CA PRO A 76 -29.48 -3.50 7.81
C PRO A 76 -28.29 -2.55 7.67
N LEU A 77 -28.37 -1.37 8.29
CA LEU A 77 -27.28 -0.39 8.34
C LEU A 77 -26.02 -0.94 9.02
N ASP A 78 -26.18 -1.66 10.11
CA ASP A 78 -25.06 -2.19 10.87
C ASP A 78 -24.35 -3.32 10.13
N SER A 79 -25.10 -4.16 9.39
CA SER A 79 -24.50 -5.17 8.52
C SER A 79 -23.61 -4.55 7.42
N TYR A 80 -24.00 -3.39 6.90
CA TYR A 80 -23.21 -2.67 5.88
C TYR A 80 -21.92 -2.10 6.47
N PHE A 81 -22.00 -1.43 7.62
CA PHE A 81 -20.81 -0.93 8.30
C PHE A 81 -19.90 -2.05 8.80
N LEU A 82 -20.46 -3.22 9.12
CA LEU A 82 -19.68 -4.40 9.48
C LEU A 82 -18.87 -4.93 8.31
N ASP A 83 -19.46 -5.00 7.10
CA ASP A 83 -18.73 -5.38 5.90
C ASP A 83 -17.60 -4.38 5.59
N LEU A 84 -17.88 -3.07 5.70
CA LEU A 84 -16.84 -2.04 5.55
C LEU A 84 -15.72 -2.16 6.58
N ALA A 85 -16.05 -2.41 7.86
CA ALA A 85 -15.07 -2.62 8.91
C ALA A 85 -14.20 -3.86 8.65
N SER A 86 -14.79 -4.94 8.12
CA SER A 86 -14.05 -6.16 7.75
C SER A 86 -13.07 -5.92 6.60
N GLN A 87 -13.45 -5.10 5.61
CA GLN A 87 -12.60 -4.71 4.49
C GLN A 87 -11.46 -3.81 4.96
N TRP A 88 -11.75 -2.84 5.82
CA TRP A 88 -10.75 -2.00 6.46
C TRP A 88 -9.74 -2.82 7.27
N ALA A 89 -10.21 -3.75 8.10
CA ALA A 89 -9.33 -4.63 8.87
C ALA A 89 -8.47 -5.53 7.96
N GLY A 90 -9.08 -6.10 6.90
CA GLY A 90 -8.36 -6.90 5.92
C GLY A 90 -7.25 -6.14 5.21
N SER A 91 -7.50 -4.89 4.83
CA SER A 91 -6.48 -4.03 4.21
C SER A 91 -5.36 -3.67 5.19
N LEU A 92 -5.68 -3.25 6.42
CA LEU A 92 -4.69 -2.92 7.46
C LEU A 92 -3.75 -4.09 7.73
N VAL A 93 -4.30 -5.28 7.96
CA VAL A 93 -3.49 -6.48 8.24
C VAL A 93 -2.62 -6.85 7.04
N SER A 94 -3.15 -6.72 5.81
CA SER A 94 -2.37 -7.00 4.61
C SER A 94 -1.19 -6.04 4.43
N ASP A 95 -1.37 -4.77 4.78
CA ASP A 95 -0.30 -3.76 4.70
C ASP A 95 0.77 -4.01 5.77
N LEU A 96 0.37 -4.33 7.00
CA LEU A 96 1.30 -4.65 8.08
C LEU A 96 2.12 -5.91 7.79
N ALA A 97 1.49 -6.95 7.24
CA ALA A 97 2.15 -8.19 6.90
C ALA A 97 3.13 -8.04 5.72
N CYS A 98 2.76 -7.25 4.72
CA CYS A 98 3.58 -7.02 3.52
C CYS A 98 4.54 -5.84 3.64
N LEU A 99 4.51 -5.08 4.73
CA LEU A 99 5.37 -3.92 4.95
C LEU A 99 6.88 -4.16 4.70
N PRO A 100 7.51 -5.24 5.21
CA PRO A 100 8.95 -5.46 4.96
C PRO A 100 9.25 -5.61 3.47
N LEU A 101 8.35 -6.24 2.70
CA LEU A 101 8.47 -6.40 1.26
C LEU A 101 8.27 -5.06 0.53
N GLU A 102 7.31 -4.25 0.97
CA GLU A 102 7.07 -2.91 0.45
C GLU A 102 8.28 -1.98 0.66
N THR A 103 8.90 -2.01 1.84
CA THR A 103 10.11 -1.22 2.15
C THR A 103 11.27 -1.56 1.22
N VAL A 104 11.50 -2.84 0.93
CA VAL A 104 12.56 -3.29 0.01
C VAL A 104 12.25 -2.83 -1.42
N LEU A 105 11.02 -3.00 -1.89
CA LEU A 105 10.59 -2.56 -3.22
C LEU A 105 10.76 -1.06 -3.41
N HIS A 106 10.40 -0.26 -2.38
CA HIS A 106 10.53 1.19 -2.42
C HIS A 106 12.00 1.63 -2.48
N ARG A 107 12.91 0.95 -1.76
CA ARG A 107 14.34 1.26 -1.85
C ARG A 107 14.94 0.87 -3.20
N LEU A 108 14.53 -0.27 -3.73
CA LEU A 108 14.96 -0.75 -5.04
C LEU A 108 14.46 0.18 -6.17
N SER A 109 13.25 0.73 -6.04
CA SER A 109 12.70 1.68 -7.02
C SER A 109 13.36 3.07 -6.95
N LEU A 110 13.81 3.51 -5.77
CA LEU A 110 14.49 4.79 -5.58
C LEU A 110 15.98 4.80 -5.96
N GLN A 111 16.63 3.63 -6.17
CA GLN A 111 18.06 3.52 -6.49
C GLN A 111 18.45 4.23 -7.81
N GLY A 112 17.51 4.42 -8.74
CA GLY A 112 17.74 5.14 -10.00
C GLY A 112 17.54 6.66 -9.91
N THR A 113 17.10 7.18 -8.76
CA THR A 113 16.80 8.60 -8.59
C THR A 113 18.09 9.35 -8.26
N ARG A 114 18.62 10.10 -9.22
CA ARG A 114 19.74 11.02 -9.00
C ARG A 114 19.29 12.13 -8.04
N THR A 115 19.92 12.22 -6.89
CA THR A 115 19.84 13.39 -6.01
C THR A 115 21.16 14.13 -6.08
N ILE A 116 21.13 15.41 -6.40
CA ILE A 116 22.31 16.27 -6.30
C ILE A 116 22.45 16.60 -4.82
N ILE A 117 23.51 16.12 -4.18
CA ILE A 117 23.89 16.52 -2.83
C ILE A 117 24.88 17.66 -3.00
N ASP A 118 24.48 18.89 -2.69
CA ASP A 118 25.41 20.01 -2.61
C ASP A 118 26.23 19.84 -1.33
N HIS A 119 27.50 19.46 -1.48
CA HIS A 119 28.48 19.51 -0.39
C HIS A 119 29.01 20.95 -0.29
N THR A 120 28.35 21.81 0.48
CA THR A 120 28.70 23.24 0.60
C THR A 120 30.00 23.51 1.38
N GLU A 121 30.57 22.50 2.04
CA GLU A 121 31.61 22.70 3.06
C GLU A 121 33.06 22.35 2.62
N GLN A 122 33.28 21.83 1.40
CA GLN A 122 34.63 21.52 0.90
C GLN A 122 34.77 21.91 -0.58
N GLY A 123 35.59 22.92 -0.84
CA GLY A 123 35.73 23.63 -2.10
C GLY A 123 35.64 22.79 -3.38
N GLY A 124 34.65 23.11 -4.20
CA GLY A 124 34.81 23.18 -5.66
C GLY A 124 34.42 21.96 -6.51
N ALA A 125 34.01 20.82 -5.93
CA ALA A 125 33.55 19.68 -6.72
C ALA A 125 32.08 19.37 -6.44
N LEU A 126 31.21 19.69 -7.41
CA LEU A 126 29.80 19.30 -7.47
C LEU A 126 29.70 17.77 -7.54
N THR A 127 29.87 17.10 -6.40
CA THR A 127 29.99 15.65 -6.31
C THR A 127 28.60 15.07 -6.19
N VAL A 128 28.08 14.54 -7.29
CA VAL A 128 26.79 13.85 -7.34
C VAL A 128 26.93 12.49 -6.66
N LEU A 129 26.78 12.44 -5.34
CA LEU A 129 26.72 11.18 -4.62
C LEU A 129 25.35 10.52 -4.86
N PRO A 130 25.28 9.25 -5.28
CA PRO A 130 24.01 8.54 -5.34
C PRO A 130 23.42 8.44 -3.92
N VAL A 131 22.15 8.83 -3.75
CA VAL A 131 21.47 8.83 -2.43
C VAL A 131 21.26 7.44 -1.85
N ASN A 132 21.45 6.37 -2.64
CA ASN A 132 21.22 5.02 -2.15
C ASN A 132 22.31 4.05 -2.62
N THR A 133 22.66 3.13 -1.74
CA THR A 133 23.55 1.99 -2.03
C THR A 133 23.07 1.24 -3.27
N GLN A 134 23.98 0.89 -4.16
CA GLN A 134 23.64 0.07 -5.33
C GLN A 134 23.29 -1.35 -4.84
N TYR A 135 22.09 -1.82 -5.13
CA TYR A 135 21.66 -3.21 -4.95
C TYR A 135 21.67 -3.93 -6.30
N ASP A 136 22.13 -5.17 -6.31
CA ASP A 136 22.14 -6.02 -7.51
C ASP A 136 20.78 -6.71 -7.74
N GLY A 137 19.92 -6.74 -6.72
CA GLY A 137 18.58 -7.30 -6.81
C GLY A 137 17.79 -7.23 -5.51
N PHE A 138 16.60 -7.85 -5.51
CA PHE A 138 15.69 -7.83 -4.36
C PHE A 138 16.29 -8.52 -3.12
N SER A 139 16.90 -9.69 -3.27
CA SER A 139 17.50 -10.47 -2.17
C SER A 139 18.71 -9.76 -1.56
N ASP A 140 19.55 -9.16 -2.40
CA ASP A 140 20.70 -8.36 -1.98
C ASP A 140 20.26 -7.10 -1.22
N CYS A 141 19.22 -6.41 -1.73
CA CYS A 141 18.61 -5.28 -1.04
C CYS A 141 18.09 -5.68 0.36
N PHE A 142 17.32 -6.77 0.45
CA PHE A 142 16.80 -7.28 1.73
C PHE A 142 17.91 -7.64 2.71
N TYR A 143 18.95 -8.34 2.25
CA TYR A 143 20.09 -8.72 3.08
C TYR A 143 20.88 -7.50 3.55
N SER A 144 21.15 -6.55 2.66
CA SER A 144 21.84 -5.31 2.98
C SER A 144 21.08 -4.47 4.01
N ILE A 145 19.75 -4.38 3.92
CA ILE A 145 18.93 -3.66 4.90
C ILE A 145 19.02 -4.35 6.27
N ARG A 146 18.81 -5.66 6.32
CA ARG A 146 18.84 -6.43 7.57
C ARG A 146 20.20 -6.34 8.27
N ASN A 147 21.29 -6.41 7.52
CA ASN A 147 22.64 -6.46 8.09
C ASN A 147 23.25 -5.09 8.37
N LYS A 148 22.98 -4.07 7.55
CA LYS A 148 23.57 -2.73 7.73
C LYS A 148 22.73 -1.83 8.62
N GLU A 149 21.40 -1.91 8.51
CA GLU A 149 20.47 -1.01 9.22
C GLU A 149 19.67 -1.71 10.33
N GLY A 150 19.72 -3.04 10.38
CA GLY A 150 18.99 -3.87 11.34
C GLY A 150 17.57 -4.21 10.89
N ALA A 151 17.01 -5.30 11.42
CA ALA A 151 15.68 -5.80 11.03
C ALA A 151 14.53 -4.80 11.29
N ALA A 152 14.65 -3.94 12.30
CA ALA A 152 13.65 -2.92 12.61
C ALA A 152 13.52 -1.86 11.49
N SER A 153 14.56 -1.66 10.68
CA SER A 153 14.54 -0.71 9.57
C SER A 153 13.56 -1.11 8.46
N LEU A 154 13.21 -2.40 8.34
CA LEU A 154 12.18 -2.90 7.41
C LEU A 154 10.78 -2.38 7.73
N TYR A 155 10.56 -1.98 8.97
CA TYR A 155 9.30 -1.40 9.45
C TYR A 155 9.31 0.14 9.48
N ARG A 156 10.31 0.77 8.86
CA ARG A 156 10.28 2.23 8.66
C ARG A 156 9.07 2.61 7.83
N GLY A 157 8.33 3.63 8.29
CA GLY A 157 7.08 4.05 7.67
C GLY A 157 5.81 3.53 8.35
N LEU A 158 5.92 2.68 9.38
CA LEU A 158 4.78 2.29 10.21
C LEU A 158 3.97 3.50 10.71
N GLY A 159 4.63 4.59 11.11
CA GLY A 159 3.95 5.81 11.56
C GLY A 159 3.02 6.39 10.50
N ALA A 160 3.48 6.52 9.25
CA ALA A 160 2.66 6.99 8.14
C ALA A 160 1.47 6.05 7.89
N LEU A 161 1.71 4.74 7.94
CA LEU A 161 0.65 3.73 7.81
C LEU A 161 -0.40 3.86 8.91
N THR A 162 0.02 4.05 10.17
CA THR A 162 -0.92 4.22 11.29
C THR A 162 -1.78 5.46 11.14
N VAL A 163 -1.21 6.59 10.70
CA VAL A 163 -1.96 7.83 10.46
C VAL A 163 -2.95 7.65 9.31
N GLN A 164 -2.55 7.01 8.22
CA GLN A 164 -3.42 6.71 7.09
C GLN A 164 -4.63 5.87 7.51
N TYR A 165 -4.41 4.79 8.24
CA TYR A 165 -5.51 3.91 8.68
C TYR A 165 -6.36 4.51 9.79
N ALA A 166 -5.78 5.35 10.65
CA ALA A 166 -6.54 6.14 11.62
C ALA A 166 -7.48 7.12 10.91
N LEU A 167 -7.01 7.80 9.85
CA LEU A 167 -7.85 8.68 9.04
C LEU A 167 -8.98 7.89 8.34
N HIS A 168 -8.66 6.72 7.77
CA HIS A 168 -9.68 5.85 7.17
C HIS A 168 -10.73 5.40 8.20
N ALA A 169 -10.31 5.05 9.42
CA ALA A 169 -11.22 4.66 10.50
C ALA A 169 -12.09 5.84 10.96
N ALA A 170 -11.52 7.04 11.08
CA ALA A 170 -12.24 8.26 11.42
C ALA A 170 -13.32 8.57 10.36
N LEU A 171 -12.97 8.48 9.07
CA LEU A 171 -13.93 8.68 7.99
C LEU A 171 -15.09 7.67 8.05
N LEU A 172 -14.78 6.40 8.34
CA LEU A 172 -15.79 5.36 8.52
C LEU A 172 -16.71 5.67 9.72
N ALA A 173 -16.14 6.10 10.85
CA ALA A 173 -16.91 6.46 12.04
C ALA A 173 -17.83 7.68 11.80
N VAL A 174 -17.31 8.74 11.15
CA VAL A 174 -18.08 9.94 10.81
C VAL A 174 -19.22 9.60 9.86
N SER A 175 -18.95 8.81 8.81
CA SER A 175 -20.00 8.37 7.88
C SER A 175 -21.09 7.54 8.57
N ARG A 176 -20.73 6.67 9.53
CA ARG A 176 -21.69 5.93 10.35
C ARG A 176 -22.55 6.84 11.21
N ALA A 177 -21.93 7.78 11.92
CA ALA A 177 -22.64 8.72 12.78
C ALA A 177 -23.59 9.62 11.97
N ALA A 178 -23.09 10.20 10.87
CA ALA A 178 -23.88 11.07 10.00
C ALA A 178 -25.11 10.33 9.44
N LEU A 179 -24.93 9.10 8.95
CA LEU A 179 -26.04 8.34 8.36
C LEU A 179 -27.10 7.97 9.40
N ARG A 180 -26.69 7.57 10.60
CA ARG A 180 -27.62 7.30 11.71
C ARG A 180 -28.45 8.53 12.08
N LEU A 181 -27.80 9.69 12.27
CA LEU A 181 -28.50 10.94 12.55
C LEU A 181 -29.53 11.32 11.48
N THR A 182 -29.20 11.09 10.19
CA THR A 182 -30.18 11.35 9.12
C THR A 182 -31.36 10.38 9.10
N MET A 183 -31.17 9.13 9.55
CA MET A 183 -32.26 8.15 9.62
C MET A 183 -33.19 8.46 10.79
N ASP A 184 -32.62 8.77 11.96
CA ASP A 184 -33.38 9.16 13.16
C ASP A 184 -34.18 10.45 12.93
N GLY A 185 -33.55 11.44 12.27
CA GLY A 185 -34.21 12.70 11.93
C GLY A 185 -35.33 12.56 10.89
N LYS A 186 -35.32 11.52 10.05
CA LYS A 186 -36.43 11.20 9.14
C LYS A 186 -37.55 10.45 9.85
N ALA A 187 -37.20 9.54 10.77
CA ALA A 187 -38.18 8.79 11.55
C ALA A 187 -39.02 9.70 12.46
N LEU A 188 -38.44 10.78 12.99
CA LEU A 188 -39.16 11.79 13.79
C LEU A 188 -40.10 12.71 12.98
N ARG A 189 -40.02 12.69 11.64
CA ARG A 189 -40.82 13.54 10.74
C ARG A 189 -41.94 12.79 10.01
N ALA A 190 -42.01 11.47 10.16
CA ALA A 190 -43.04 10.60 9.59
C ALA A 190 -44.09 10.28 10.65
#